data_AF-A0A0G1Q360-F1
#
_entry.id   AF-A0A0G1Q360-F1
#
_cell.length_a   1.000
_cell.length_b   1.000
_cell.length_c   1.000
_cell.angle_alpha   90.00
_cell.angle_beta   90.00
_cell.angle_gamma   90.00
#
_symmetry.space_group_name_H-M   'P 1'
#
loop_
_entity.id
_entity.type
_entity.pdbx_description
1 polymer ?
#
loop_
_entity_poly.entity_id
_entity_poly.type
_entity_poly.pdbx_seq_one_letter_code
_entity_poly.pdbx_strand_id
1 'polypeptide(L)'
;MFHKTTLKNGLRVITVPMKDVRSVTVLVLVGTGSKYETREINGLSHFLEHVMFKGTKKRPTALQISTELDRVGAEHNAFTGDEFPTF
;
A
#
# COMPACT_ATOMS: atom_id res chain seq x y z
N MET A 1 -3.83 -0.61 -23.00
CA MET A 1 -2.69 -1.56 -22.93
C MET A 1 -1.93 -1.29 -21.64
N PHE A 2 -1.52 -2.31 -20.89
CA PHE A 2 -0.70 -2.12 -19.69
C PHE A 2 0.78 -2.36 -20.00
N HIS A 3 1.67 -1.75 -19.23
CA HIS A 3 3.10 -2.02 -19.25
C HIS A 3 3.52 -2.66 -17.94
N LYS A 4 4.37 -3.69 -18.02
CA LYS A 4 4.95 -4.35 -16.86
C LYS A 4 6.46 -4.17 -16.88
N THR A 5 7.00 -3.63 -15.80
CA THR A 5 8.44 -3.47 -15.60
C THR A 5 8.84 -4.18 -14.33
N THR A 6 9.84 -5.06 -14.40
CA THR A 6 10.46 -5.66 -13.21
C THR A 6 11.72 -4.88 -12.88
N LEU A 7 11.79 -4.29 -11.69
CA LEU A 7 12.96 -3.58 -11.21
C LEU A 7 14.09 -4.56 -10.85
N LYS A 8 15.33 -4.06 -10.72
CA LYS A 8 16.51 -4.87 -10.36
C LYS A 8 16.35 -5.63 -9.03
N ASN A 9 15.55 -5.10 -8.10
CA ASN A 9 15.26 -5.72 -6.81
C ASN A 9 14.08 -6.71 -6.86
N GLY A 10 13.54 -7.02 -8.04
CA GLY A 10 12.42 -7.94 -8.22
C GLY A 10 11.03 -7.32 -8.08
N LEU A 11 10.91 -6.04 -7.68
CA LEU A 11 9.61 -5.37 -7.59
C LEU A 11 8.98 -5.25 -8.98
N ARG A 12 7.73 -5.71 -9.09
CA ARG A 12 6.93 -5.63 -10.31
C ARG A 12 6.11 -4.34 -10.29
N VAL A 13 6.31 -3.50 -11.30
CA VAL A 13 5.54 -2.26 -11.50
C VAL A 13 4.66 -2.46 -12.72
N ILE A 14 3.35 -2.27 -12.55
CA ILE A 14 2.36 -2.32 -13.63
C ILE A 14 1.83 -0.91 -13.82
N THR A 15 1.92 -0.37 -15.03
CA THR A 15 1.35 0.93 -15.38
C THR A 15 0.26 0.76 -16.43
N VAL A 16 -0.86 1.44 -16.23
CA VAL A 16 -2.02 1.37 -17.13
C VAL A 16 -2.37 2.81 -17.55
N PRO A 17 -1.82 3.32 -18.66
CA PRO A 17 -2.10 4.68 -19.10
C PRO A 17 -3.56 4.81 -19.55
N MET A 18 -4.28 5.76 -18.96
CA MET A 18 -5.66 6.11 -19.30
C MET A 18 -5.70 7.60 -19.68
N LYS A 19 -5.62 7.89 -20.98
CA LYS A 19 -5.45 9.27 -21.50
C LYS A 19 -6.61 10.20 -21.16
N ASP A 20 -7.80 9.65 -21.02
CA ASP A 20 -9.04 10.42 -20.79
C ASP A 20 -9.31 10.67 -19.30
N VAL A 21 -8.47 10.15 -18.41
CA VAL A 21 -8.63 10.26 -16.96
C VAL A 21 -7.62 11.27 -16.40
N ARG A 22 -8.11 12.21 -15.60
CA ARG A 22 -7.29 13.27 -14.96
C ARG A 22 -6.90 12.96 -13.51
N SER A 23 -7.09 11.72 -13.08
CA SER A 23 -6.68 11.20 -11.78
C SER A 23 -5.67 10.06 -11.95
N VAL A 24 -4.99 9.71 -10.88
CA VAL A 24 -4.08 8.56 -10.81
C VAL A 24 -4.41 7.75 -9.57
N THR A 25 -4.43 6.44 -9.71
CA THR A 25 -4.52 5.50 -8.58
C THR A 25 -3.19 4.77 -8.47
N VAL A 26 -2.62 4.74 -7.27
CA VAL A 26 -1.41 3.98 -6.96
C VAL A 26 -1.81 2.93 -5.94
N LEU A 27 -1.42 1.69 -6.21
CA LEU A 27 -1.65 0.55 -5.32
C LEU A 27 -0.31 -0.11 -5.04
N VAL A 28 -0.04 -0.39 -3.77
CA VAL A 28 1.14 -1.16 -3.35
C VAL A 28 0.66 -2.49 -2.80
N LEU A 29 0.98 -3.57 -3.52
CA LEU A 29 0.54 -4.92 -3.19
C LEU A 29 1.69 -5.71 -2.58
N VAL A 30 1.45 -6.37 -1.44
CA VAL A 30 2.41 -7.28 -0.82
C VAL A 30 1.81 -8.68 -0.79
N GLY A 31 2.59 -9.68 -1.21
CA GLY A 31 2.16 -11.09 -1.21
C GLY A 31 2.28 -11.73 0.17
N THR A 32 1.52 -11.22 1.14
CA THR A 32 1.39 -11.76 2.50
C THR A 32 -0.06 -11.63 2.95
N GLY A 33 -0.43 -11.88 4.21
CA GLY A 33 -1.82 -11.80 4.67
C GLY A 33 -2.11 -12.81 5.77
N SER A 34 -3.36 -12.88 6.21
CA SER A 34 -3.76 -13.74 7.35
C SER A 34 -3.43 -15.23 7.11
N LYS A 35 -3.42 -15.69 5.85
CA LYS A 35 -3.07 -17.07 5.47
C LYS A 35 -1.64 -17.46 5.84
N TYR A 36 -0.74 -16.47 5.92
CA TYR A 36 0.68 -16.70 6.18
C TYR A 36 1.04 -16.53 7.66
N GLU A 37 0.05 -16.28 8.52
CA GLU A 37 0.23 -16.12 9.96
C GLU A 37 0.23 -17.48 10.66
N THR A 38 1.02 -17.58 11.73
CA THR A 38 0.90 -18.69 12.68
C THR A 38 -0.18 -18.38 13.72
N ARG A 39 -0.57 -19.38 14.50
CA ARG A 39 -1.58 -19.21 15.55
C ARG A 39 -1.16 -18.17 16.60
N GLU A 40 0.13 -18.06 16.87
CA GLU A 40 0.73 -17.17 17.86
C GLU A 40 0.68 -15.69 17.44
N ILE A 41 0.62 -15.42 16.13
CA ILE A 41 0.66 -14.05 15.56
C ILE A 41 -0.60 -13.71 14.77
N ASN A 42 -1.70 -14.41 15.02
CA ASN A 42 -2.96 -14.19 14.31
C ASN A 42 -3.43 -12.72 14.45
N GLY A 43 -3.74 -12.09 13.32
CA GLY A 43 -4.11 -10.68 13.20
C GLY A 43 -2.94 -9.74 12.95
N LEU A 44 -1.70 -10.24 12.90
CA LEU A 44 -0.50 -9.40 12.74
C LEU A 44 -0.49 -8.62 11.42
N SER A 45 -0.95 -9.20 10.31
CA SER A 45 -0.96 -8.53 9.00
C SER A 45 -1.89 -7.32 9.01
N HIS A 46 -3.10 -7.49 9.56
CA HIS A 46 -4.04 -6.37 9.72
C HIS A 46 -3.53 -5.37 10.75
N PHE A 47 -2.90 -5.82 11.84
CA PHE A 47 -2.27 -4.90 12.78
C PHE A 47 -1.15 -4.08 12.12
N LEU A 48 -0.28 -4.71 11.33
CA LEU A 48 0.79 -4.05 10.59
C LEU A 48 0.25 -3.03 9.58
N GLU A 49 -0.84 -3.36 8.87
CA GLU A 49 -1.53 -2.44 7.98
C GLU A 49 -1.84 -1.11 8.68
N HIS A 50 -2.45 -1.15 9.87
CA HIS A 50 -2.76 0.05 10.67
C HIS A 50 -1.51 0.78 11.15
N VAL A 51 -0.48 0.02 11.57
CA VAL A 51 0.76 0.59 12.12
C VAL A 51 1.56 1.35 11.07
N MET A 52 1.49 0.97 9.79
CA MET A 52 2.21 1.68 8.72
C MET A 52 1.79 3.14 8.56
N PHE A 53 0.57 3.50 8.95
CA PHE A 53 0.07 4.87 8.94
C PHE A 53 0.40 5.66 10.21
N LYS A 54 1.08 5.06 11.20
CA LYS A 54 1.42 5.73 12.46
C LYS A 54 2.73 6.52 12.42
N GLY A 55 3.60 6.23 11.45
CA GLY A 55 4.83 6.99 11.24
C GLY A 55 5.91 6.18 10.51
N THR A 56 6.85 6.91 9.91
CA THR A 56 8.04 6.37 9.25
C THR A 56 9.26 7.21 9.63
N LYS A 57 10.48 6.75 9.32
CA LYS A 57 11.70 7.54 9.58
C LYS A 57 11.69 8.93 8.95
N LYS A 58 11.06 9.10 7.78
CA LYS A 58 10.96 10.39 7.07
C LYS A 58 9.71 11.20 7.42
N ARG A 59 8.66 10.53 7.91
CA ARG A 59 7.41 11.14 8.40
C ARG A 59 7.07 10.55 9.76
N PRO A 60 7.73 10.99 10.85
CA PRO A 60 7.64 10.32 12.14
C PRO A 60 6.26 10.15 12.76
N THR A 61 5.25 10.93 12.33
CA THR A 61 3.91 10.90 12.94
C THR A 61 2.81 10.62 11.92
N ALA A 62 1.71 10.03 12.39
CA ALA A 62 0.49 9.84 11.60
C ALA A 62 0.00 11.15 10.97
N LEU A 63 0.04 12.24 11.74
CA LEU A 63 -0.37 13.56 11.28
C LEU A 63 0.46 14.04 10.08
N GLN A 64 1.77 13.77 10.07
CA GLN A 64 2.60 14.13 8.92
C GLN A 64 2.28 13.30 7.68
N ILE A 65 1.92 12.02 7.85
CA ILE A 65 1.50 11.17 6.73
C ILE A 65 0.16 11.68 6.17
N SER A 66 -0.85 11.89 7.02
CA SER A 66 -2.17 12.34 6.57
C SER A 66 -2.10 13.73 5.93
N THR A 67 -1.39 14.69 6.56
CA THR A 67 -1.25 16.05 6.02
C THR A 67 -0.66 16.06 4.61
N GLU A 68 0.29 15.17 4.31
CA GLU A 68 0.91 15.09 2.98
C GLU A 68 -0.06 14.55 1.91
N LEU A 69 -0.94 13.62 2.29
CA LEU A 69 -2.00 13.10 1.42
C LEU A 69 -3.12 14.13 1.25
N ASP A 70 -3.54 14.78 2.32
CA ASP A 70 -4.56 15.85 2.32
C ASP A 70 -4.13 17.03 1.44
N ARG A 71 -2.84 17.39 1.45
CA ARG A 71 -2.26 18.46 0.63
C ARG A 71 -2.45 18.27 -0.86
N VAL A 72 -2.56 17.02 -1.32
CA VAL A 72 -2.80 16.68 -2.73
C VAL A 72 -4.24 16.26 -3.00
N GLY A 73 -5.11 16.35 -1.98
CA GLY A 73 -6.50 15.91 -2.06
C GLY A 73 -6.64 14.41 -2.32
N ALA A 74 -5.70 13.60 -1.81
CA ALA A 74 -5.72 12.16 -2.04
C ALA A 74 -6.83 11.50 -1.22
N GLU A 75 -7.65 10.69 -1.89
CA GLU A 75 -8.44 9.65 -1.23
C GLU A 75 -7.55 8.43 -1.05
N HIS A 76 -7.42 7.93 0.19
CA HIS A 76 -6.50 6.85 0.51
C HIS A 76 -7.15 5.84 1.45
N ASN A 77 -6.77 4.56 1.31
CA ASN A 77 -7.24 3.48 2.15
C ASN A 77 -6.22 2.33 2.14
N ALA A 78 -6.42 1.33 2.99
CA ALA A 78 -5.69 0.06 2.95
C ALA A 78 -6.65 -1.09 3.22
N PHE A 79 -6.22 -2.31 2.90
CA PHE A 79 -6.95 -3.51 3.26
C PHE A 79 -6.02 -4.71 3.47
N THR A 80 -6.45 -5.64 4.31
CA THR A 80 -5.77 -6.92 4.54
C THR A 80 -6.71 -8.06 4.14
N GLY A 81 -6.30 -8.83 3.14
CA GLY A 81 -6.94 -10.10 2.77
C GLY A 81 -6.15 -11.31 3.27
N ASP A 82 -6.66 -12.49 2.94
CA ASP A 82 -6.01 -13.75 3.32
C ASP A 82 -4.65 -13.91 2.66
N GLU A 83 -4.55 -13.59 1.38
CA GLU A 83 -3.34 -13.81 0.57
C GLU A 83 -2.61 -12.53 0.17
N PHE A 84 -3.22 -11.35 0.38
CA PHE A 84 -2.65 -10.05 0.01
C PHE A 84 -3.16 -8.92 0.93
N PRO A 85 -2.29 -8.15 1.63
CA PRO A 85 -2.61 -6.79 1.99
C PRO A 85 -2.27 -5.86 0.83
N THR A 86 -3.09 -4.83 0.70
CA THR A 86 -2.95 -3.76 -0.27
C THR A 86 -2.99 -2.43 0.45
N PHE A 87 -2.11 -1.54 0.01
CA PHE A 87 -1.96 -0.19 0.51
C PHE A 87 -2.17 0.82 -0.61
#